data_AF-A0A0P9G9J7-F1
#
_entry.id   AF-A0A0P9G9J7-F1
#
_cell.length_a   1.000
_cell.length_b   1.000
_cell.length_c   1.000
_cell.angle_alpha   90.00
_cell.angle_beta   90.00
_cell.angle_gamma   90.00
#
_symmetry.space_group_name_H-M   'P 1'
#
loop_
_entity.id
_entity.type
_entity.pdbx_description
1 polymer ?
#
loop_
_entity_poly.entity_id
_entity_poly.type
_entity_poly.pdbx_seq_one_letter_code
_entity_poly.pdbx_strand_id
1 'polypeptide(L)'
;MDEFCSTLDRDTAKIVAFNVQKLARKERKAVIAATTHTDLFEDLKPSVHIHKRFGKEITVKYYPNEPAKECSLVKEMQITEGTFDDWGRLAGFHYRSHKIAGPRKIFRLKDGDELCGVIVYCYPPPACFGRRLVLPKMTLKELNEKLSIISRVVVHPKYRTIGLGAKLVKETLPLAGTPYVEMPAVMARYNPFAERAGMRKIIEQPPPKEAQRIS
;
A
#
# COMPACT_ATOMS: atom_id res chain seq x y z
N MET A 1 -6.74 13.97 22.85
CA MET A 1 -6.67 12.50 22.94
C MET A 1 -5.72 12.19 24.08
N ASP A 2 -6.26 11.66 25.17
CA ASP A 2 -5.44 11.18 26.29
C ASP A 2 -4.96 9.75 26.00
N GLU A 3 -3.83 9.36 26.57
CA GLU A 3 -3.21 8.03 26.41
C GLU A 3 -3.04 7.57 24.93
N PHE A 4 -2.72 8.50 24.04
CA PHE A 4 -2.64 8.26 22.60
C PHE A 4 -1.66 7.13 22.27
N CYS A 5 -2.20 6.04 21.71
CA CYS A 5 -1.48 4.82 21.33
C CYS A 5 -0.64 4.21 22.46
N SER A 6 -1.05 4.39 23.73
CA SER A 6 -0.36 3.85 24.90
C SER A 6 -0.42 2.32 24.95
N THR A 7 -1.56 1.75 24.58
CA THR A 7 -1.89 0.31 24.69
C THR A 7 -1.74 -0.48 23.39
N LEU A 8 -1.38 0.19 22.29
CA LEU A 8 -1.17 -0.45 20.99
C LEU A 8 0.23 -1.07 20.90
N ASP A 9 0.36 -2.14 20.12
CA ASP A 9 1.68 -2.59 19.66
C ASP A 9 2.39 -1.45 18.90
N ARG A 10 3.73 -1.45 18.93
CA ARG A 10 4.49 -0.28 18.51
C ARG A 10 4.37 0.02 17.02
N ASP A 11 4.20 -1.00 16.19
CA ASP A 11 4.00 -0.81 14.76
C ASP A 11 2.64 -0.19 14.48
N THR A 12 1.58 -0.76 15.07
CA THR A 12 0.22 -0.21 14.91
C THR A 12 0.15 1.21 15.46
N ALA A 13 0.84 1.51 16.57
CA ALA A 13 0.93 2.85 17.13
C ALA A 13 1.53 3.87 16.15
N LYS A 14 2.64 3.51 15.48
CA LYS A 14 3.29 4.32 14.44
C LYS A 14 2.38 4.53 13.23
N ILE A 15 1.70 3.47 12.79
CA ILE A 15 0.73 3.52 11.67
C ILE A 15 -0.44 4.45 12.01
N VAL A 16 -0.99 4.35 13.22
CA VAL A 16 -2.06 5.24 13.68
C VAL A 16 -1.57 6.68 13.77
N ALA A 17 -0.39 6.93 14.34
CA ALA A 17 0.21 8.26 14.41
C ALA A 17 0.37 8.90 13.02
N PHE A 18 0.91 8.15 12.06
CA PHE A 18 1.06 8.59 10.66
C PHE A 18 -0.28 8.92 9.99
N ASN A 19 -1.31 8.10 10.22
CA ASN A 19 -2.62 8.32 9.64
C ASN A 19 -3.37 9.50 10.29
N VAL A 20 -3.29 9.62 11.62
CA VAL A 20 -3.89 10.73 12.36
C VAL A 20 -3.33 12.05 11.87
N GLN A 21 -2.01 12.16 11.72
CA GLN A 21 -1.42 13.42 11.26
C GLN A 21 -1.82 13.77 9.83
N LYS A 22 -1.91 12.77 8.94
CA LYS A 22 -2.39 12.97 7.56
C LYS A 22 -3.83 13.45 7.54
N LEU A 23 -4.70 12.80 8.30
CA LEU A 23 -6.12 13.12 8.35
C LEU A 23 -6.35 14.50 8.96
N ALA A 24 -5.70 14.79 10.09
CA ALA A 24 -5.79 16.09 10.75
C ALA A 24 -5.43 17.24 9.81
N ARG A 25 -4.31 17.12 9.06
CA ARG A 25 -3.88 18.13 8.10
C ARG A 25 -4.80 18.24 6.90
N LYS A 26 -5.26 17.11 6.36
CA LYS A 26 -6.22 17.09 5.23
C LYS A 26 -7.54 17.79 5.61
N GLU A 27 -8.04 17.51 6.80
CA GLU A 27 -9.31 18.06 7.32
C GLU A 27 -9.13 19.43 8.01
N ARG A 28 -7.90 19.98 8.03
CA ARG A 28 -7.54 21.24 8.70
C ARG A 28 -7.96 21.30 10.17
N LYS A 29 -7.83 20.18 10.89
CA LYS A 29 -8.15 20.07 12.32
C LYS A 29 -6.88 20.08 13.16
N ALA A 30 -6.93 20.76 14.30
CA ALA A 30 -5.89 20.66 15.32
C ALA A 30 -6.06 19.35 16.11
N VAL A 31 -4.95 18.66 16.37
CA VAL A 31 -4.92 17.47 17.21
C VAL A 31 -3.99 17.73 18.40
N ILE A 32 -4.51 17.48 19.59
CA ILE A 32 -3.74 17.44 20.83
C ILE A 32 -3.73 15.98 21.29
N ALA A 33 -2.54 15.38 21.36
CA ALA A 33 -2.33 14.00 21.74
C ALA A 33 -1.33 13.93 22.90
N ALA A 34 -1.73 13.32 24.01
CA ALA A 34 -0.87 13.04 25.15
C ALA A 34 -0.49 11.55 25.11
N THR A 35 0.79 11.22 25.26
CA THR A 35 1.28 9.84 25.26
C THR A 35 2.50 9.71 26.13
N THR A 36 2.72 8.52 26.70
CA THR A 36 3.93 8.17 27.45
C THR A 36 5.07 7.68 26.56
N HIS A 37 4.80 7.47 25.26
CA HIS A 37 5.75 6.91 24.31
C HIS A 37 6.43 7.98 23.47
N THR A 38 7.75 7.87 23.27
CA THR A 38 8.54 8.84 22.51
C THR A 38 8.79 8.44 21.05
N ASP A 39 8.45 7.20 20.68
CA ASP A 39 8.71 6.60 19.36
C ASP A 39 7.75 7.06 18.25
N LEU A 40 6.67 7.77 18.60
CA LEU A 40 5.66 8.25 17.66
C LEU A 40 5.98 9.60 17.02
N PHE A 41 7.04 10.27 17.49
CA PHE A 41 7.36 11.65 17.10
C PHE A 41 7.52 11.82 15.59
N GLU A 42 8.20 10.88 14.94
CA GLU A 42 8.46 10.93 13.50
C GLU A 42 7.17 10.79 12.69
N ASP A 43 6.34 9.81 13.05
CA ASP A 43 5.10 9.50 12.34
C ASP A 43 4.00 10.53 12.58
N LEU A 44 3.88 11.03 13.81
CA LEU A 44 2.91 12.08 14.16
C LEU A 44 3.35 13.44 13.61
N LYS A 45 4.67 13.68 13.52
CA LYS A 45 5.29 14.91 13.03
C LYS A 45 4.63 16.18 13.61
N PRO A 46 4.66 16.38 14.94
CA PRO A 46 3.96 17.50 15.57
C PRO A 46 4.67 18.83 15.28
N SER A 47 3.89 19.91 15.15
CA SER A 47 4.44 21.28 15.10
C SER A 47 4.75 21.86 16.48
N VAL A 48 4.21 21.26 17.54
CA VAL A 48 4.51 21.59 18.94
C VAL A 48 4.70 20.30 19.71
N HIS A 49 5.84 20.15 20.36
CA HIS A 49 6.16 19.01 21.22
C HIS A 49 6.42 19.48 22.64
N ILE A 50 5.57 19.06 23.55
CA ILE A 50 5.70 19.30 24.99
C ILE A 50 6.19 17.99 25.62
N HIS A 51 7.39 18.01 26.18
CA HIS A 51 7.94 16.89 26.93
C HIS A 51 7.89 17.20 28.42
N LYS A 52 6.97 16.55 29.13
CA LYS A 52 6.80 16.65 30.58
C LYS A 52 7.55 15.50 31.27
N ARG A 53 8.52 15.84 32.13
CA ARG A 53 9.22 14.87 32.99
C ARG A 53 8.66 14.93 34.42
N PHE A 54 9.40 14.45 35.41
CA PHE A 54 8.96 14.50 36.81
C PHE A 54 8.87 15.95 37.34
N GLY A 55 8.05 16.21 38.36
CA GLY A 55 7.99 17.50 39.05
C GLY A 55 7.61 18.69 38.16
N LYS A 56 8.44 19.74 38.13
CA LYS A 56 8.22 20.96 37.33
C LYS A 56 8.92 20.94 35.96
N GLU A 57 9.63 19.88 35.62
CA GLU A 57 10.39 19.80 34.37
C GLU A 57 9.46 19.70 33.15
N ILE A 58 9.54 20.71 32.28
CA ILE A 58 8.80 20.82 31.02
C ILE A 58 9.77 21.37 29.96
N THR A 59 9.81 20.74 28.79
CA THR A 59 10.46 21.29 27.60
C THR A 59 9.42 21.45 26.50
N VAL A 60 9.39 22.63 25.86
CA VAL A 60 8.51 22.90 24.71
C VAL A 60 9.38 23.18 23.50
N LYS A 61 9.13 22.46 22.40
CA LYS A 61 9.81 22.65 21.12
C LYS A 61 8.78 22.90 20.02
N TYR A 62 9.07 23.88 19.18
CA TYR A 62 8.25 24.24 18.03
C TYR A 62 8.94 23.80 16.73
N TYR A 63 8.15 23.31 15.78
CA TYR A 63 8.59 22.78 14.50
C TYR A 63 7.70 23.30 13.37
N PRO A 64 8.20 23.36 12.12
CA PRO A 64 7.36 23.62 10.96
C PRO A 64 6.18 22.66 10.88
N ASN A 65 5.00 23.17 10.53
CA ASN A 65 3.80 22.35 10.37
C ASN A 65 3.77 21.66 9.00
N GLU A 66 4.68 20.70 8.83
CA GLU A 66 4.80 19.91 7.61
C GLU A 66 4.32 18.46 7.85
N PRO A 67 3.66 17.82 6.87
CA PRO A 67 3.26 16.43 6.99
C PRO A 67 4.46 15.49 6.95
N ALA A 68 4.41 14.39 7.71
CA ALA A 68 5.32 13.26 7.47
C ALA A 68 5.03 12.70 6.07
N LYS A 69 6.06 12.63 5.22
CA LYS A 69 5.93 12.17 3.83
C LYS A 69 5.77 10.65 3.74
N GLU A 70 6.39 9.93 4.67
CA GLU A 70 6.42 8.48 4.75
C GLU A 70 6.35 8.04 6.22
N CYS A 71 5.78 6.86 6.46
CA CYS A 71 5.72 6.26 7.80
C CYS A 71 7.08 5.63 8.12
N SER A 72 7.55 5.78 9.35
CA SER A 72 8.87 5.33 9.80
C SER A 72 9.09 3.84 9.53
N LEU A 73 8.08 3.00 9.70
CA LEU A 73 8.15 1.55 9.43
C LEU A 73 8.49 1.20 7.98
N VAL A 74 8.08 2.03 7.02
CA VAL A 74 8.28 1.74 5.59
C VAL A 74 9.77 1.72 5.22
N LYS A 75 10.60 2.45 5.98
CA LYS A 75 12.05 2.57 5.75
C LYS A 75 12.80 1.28 6.01
N GLU A 76 12.33 0.49 6.97
CA GLU A 76 12.96 -0.78 7.38
C GLU A 76 12.43 -1.97 6.56
N MET A 77 11.28 -1.80 5.90
CA MET A 77 10.64 -2.87 5.15
C MET A 77 11.30 -3.15 3.80
N GLN A 78 11.56 -4.44 3.55
CA GLN A 78 12.29 -4.90 2.38
C GLN A 78 11.40 -5.74 1.45
N ILE A 79 11.58 -5.51 0.15
CA ILE A 79 10.96 -6.33 -0.89
C ILE A 79 11.99 -7.33 -1.40
N THR A 80 11.61 -8.60 -1.43
CA THR A 80 12.43 -9.71 -1.94
C THR A 80 11.60 -10.62 -2.81
N GLU A 81 12.25 -11.52 -3.54
CA GLU A 81 11.52 -12.60 -4.23
C GLU A 81 10.74 -13.44 -3.21
N GLY A 82 9.51 -13.76 -3.59
CA GLY A 82 8.57 -14.51 -2.78
C GLY A 82 8.14 -15.81 -3.47
N THR A 83 7.34 -16.57 -2.76
CA THR A 83 6.88 -17.89 -3.15
C THR A 83 5.35 -17.94 -3.18
N PHE A 84 4.82 -19.05 -3.71
CA PHE A 84 3.38 -19.29 -3.64
C PHE A 84 2.87 -19.42 -2.20
N ASP A 85 3.70 -19.88 -1.27
CA ASP A 85 3.35 -19.93 0.16
C ASP A 85 3.16 -18.53 0.76
N ASP A 86 4.03 -17.57 0.43
CA ASP A 86 3.88 -16.18 0.87
C ASP A 86 2.54 -15.59 0.39
N TRP A 87 2.12 -15.92 -0.84
CA TRP A 87 0.77 -15.61 -1.31
C TRP A 87 -0.31 -16.31 -0.47
N GLY A 88 -0.18 -17.63 -0.26
CA GLY A 88 -1.14 -18.43 0.49
C GLY A 88 -1.41 -17.86 1.88
N ARG A 89 -0.37 -17.43 2.59
CA ARG A 89 -0.45 -16.82 3.94
C ARG A 89 -1.24 -15.51 3.98
N LEU A 90 -1.24 -14.73 2.90
CA LEU A 90 -1.97 -13.46 2.82
C LEU A 90 -3.25 -13.55 1.97
N ALA A 91 -3.54 -14.70 1.35
CA ALA A 91 -4.64 -14.85 0.42
C ALA A 91 -5.99 -14.50 1.07
N GLY A 92 -6.18 -14.85 2.34
CA GLY A 92 -7.41 -14.55 3.11
C GLY A 92 -7.75 -13.07 3.22
N PHE A 93 -6.78 -12.17 3.01
CA PHE A 93 -7.01 -10.72 3.02
C PHE A 93 -7.41 -10.14 1.65
N HIS A 94 -7.50 -10.97 0.62
CA HIS A 94 -7.92 -10.56 -0.72
C HIS A 94 -9.45 -10.64 -0.90
N TYR A 95 -10.04 -9.58 -1.46
CA TYR A 95 -11.49 -9.33 -1.45
C TYR A 95 -12.34 -10.09 -2.48
N ARG A 96 -11.75 -10.85 -3.41
CA ARG A 96 -12.50 -11.53 -4.50
C ARG A 96 -12.26 -13.02 -4.58
N SER A 97 -11.03 -13.42 -4.92
CA SER A 97 -10.68 -14.82 -5.17
C SER A 97 -9.25 -15.10 -4.75
N HIS A 98 -9.07 -16.29 -4.17
CA HIS A 98 -7.77 -16.79 -3.71
C HIS A 98 -7.03 -17.60 -4.77
N LYS A 99 -7.70 -18.00 -5.86
CA LYS A 99 -7.08 -18.76 -6.96
C LYS A 99 -6.22 -17.84 -7.83
N ILE A 100 -4.99 -18.27 -8.08
CA ILE A 100 -4.06 -17.64 -9.04
C ILE A 100 -3.72 -18.69 -10.10
N ALA A 101 -3.85 -18.32 -11.38
CA ALA A 101 -3.48 -19.17 -12.50
C ALA A 101 -2.20 -18.62 -13.15
N GLY A 102 -1.22 -19.50 -13.41
CA GLY A 102 0.02 -19.16 -14.09
C GLY A 102 0.84 -18.05 -13.44
N PRO A 103 1.24 -18.16 -12.15
CA PRO A 103 2.19 -17.23 -11.55
C PRO A 103 3.52 -17.24 -12.32
N ARG A 104 4.03 -16.05 -12.62
CA ARG A 104 5.34 -15.82 -13.27
C ARG A 104 6.40 -15.41 -12.27
N LYS A 105 6.05 -14.41 -11.45
CA LYS A 105 6.91 -13.89 -10.38
C LYS A 105 6.05 -13.52 -9.19
N ILE A 106 6.58 -13.78 -8.01
CA ILE A 106 5.98 -13.36 -6.75
C ILE A 106 7.04 -12.58 -6.00
N PHE A 107 6.66 -11.46 -5.43
CA PHE A 107 7.50 -10.72 -4.51
C PHE A 107 6.78 -10.56 -3.18
N ARG A 108 7.54 -10.62 -2.10
CA ARG A 108 7.06 -10.43 -0.74
C ARG A 108 7.68 -9.19 -0.14
N LEU A 109 6.92 -8.52 0.71
CA LEU A 109 7.35 -7.41 1.53
C LEU A 109 7.43 -7.91 2.98
N LYS A 110 8.57 -7.70 3.62
CA LYS A 110 8.80 -8.07 5.01
C LYS A 110 9.27 -6.91 5.86
N ASP A 111 8.92 -6.98 7.14
CA ASP A 111 9.52 -6.21 8.24
C ASP A 111 10.24 -7.21 9.15
N GLY A 112 11.57 -7.28 9.06
CA GLY A 112 12.33 -8.42 9.59
C GLY A 112 11.81 -9.75 9.04
N ASP A 113 11.27 -10.60 9.92
CA ASP A 113 10.68 -11.89 9.55
C ASP A 113 9.17 -11.84 9.27
N GLU A 114 8.50 -10.75 9.62
CA GLU A 114 7.05 -10.61 9.47
C GLU A 114 6.67 -10.36 8.01
N LEU A 115 5.69 -11.12 7.50
CA LEU A 115 5.20 -10.98 6.14
C LEU A 115 4.11 -9.89 6.07
N CYS A 116 4.48 -8.71 5.57
CA CYS A 116 3.61 -7.54 5.55
C CYS A 116 2.79 -7.41 4.26
N GLY A 117 3.28 -7.97 3.14
CA GLY A 117 2.60 -7.86 1.86
C GLY A 117 3.14 -8.79 0.78
N VAL A 118 2.36 -8.97 -0.29
CA VAL A 118 2.70 -9.79 -1.45
C VAL A 118 2.15 -9.17 -2.72
N ILE A 119 2.93 -9.26 -3.80
CA ILE A 119 2.51 -8.93 -5.16
C ILE A 119 2.77 -10.13 -6.07
N VAL A 120 1.78 -10.46 -6.90
CA VAL A 120 1.84 -11.61 -7.80
C VAL A 120 1.66 -11.17 -9.24
N TYR A 121 2.69 -11.43 -10.04
CA TYR A 121 2.69 -11.29 -11.49
C TYR A 121 2.34 -12.63 -12.12
N CYS A 122 1.43 -12.63 -13.08
CA CYS A 122 1.01 -13.82 -13.82
C CYS A 122 1.20 -13.64 -15.33
N TYR A 123 1.04 -14.75 -16.05
CA TYR A 123 0.81 -14.70 -17.49
C TYR A 123 -0.53 -13.99 -17.78
N PRO A 124 -0.58 -13.13 -18.81
CA PRO A 124 -1.77 -12.35 -19.11
C PRO A 124 -2.87 -13.23 -19.72
N PRO A 125 -4.15 -12.89 -19.49
CA PRO A 125 -5.24 -13.54 -20.21
C PRO A 125 -5.20 -13.16 -21.70
N PRO A 126 -5.73 -14.01 -22.61
CA PRO A 126 -5.79 -13.71 -24.04
C PRO A 126 -6.46 -12.38 -24.37
N ALA A 127 -7.48 -12.00 -23.59
CA ALA A 127 -8.22 -10.75 -23.74
C ALA A 127 -8.20 -9.90 -22.46
N CYS A 128 -8.04 -8.58 -22.63
CA CYS A 128 -8.21 -7.56 -21.61
C CYS A 128 -8.76 -6.29 -22.28
N PHE A 129 -9.83 -5.72 -21.72
CA PHE A 129 -10.64 -4.67 -22.36
C PHE A 129 -9.84 -3.47 -22.84
N GLY A 130 -8.94 -2.93 -22.01
CA GLY A 130 -8.16 -1.72 -22.33
C GLY A 130 -6.89 -1.96 -23.13
N ARG A 131 -6.46 -3.21 -23.33
CA ARG A 131 -5.09 -3.51 -23.83
C ARG A 131 -4.83 -2.95 -25.22
N ARG A 132 -5.81 -3.10 -26.12
CA ARG A 132 -5.70 -2.69 -27.53
C ARG A 132 -5.65 -1.17 -27.74
N LEU A 133 -5.95 -0.39 -26.72
CA LEU A 133 -5.86 1.07 -26.77
C LEU A 133 -4.40 1.55 -26.69
N VAL A 134 -3.49 0.71 -26.21
CA VAL A 134 -2.09 1.08 -25.95
C VAL A 134 -1.06 0.09 -26.49
N LEU A 135 -1.47 -1.14 -26.78
CA LEU A 135 -0.60 -2.18 -27.35
C LEU A 135 -1.20 -2.75 -28.63
N PRO A 136 -0.35 -3.13 -29.62
CA PRO A 136 -0.82 -3.79 -30.83
C PRO A 136 -1.43 -5.16 -30.53
N LYS A 137 -2.14 -5.72 -31.50
CA LYS A 137 -2.61 -7.11 -31.43
C LYS A 137 -1.40 -8.04 -31.42
N MET A 138 -1.34 -8.92 -30.42
CA MET A 138 -0.28 -9.92 -30.25
C MET A 138 -0.89 -11.32 -30.22
N THR A 139 -0.13 -12.31 -30.67
CA THR A 139 -0.42 -13.73 -30.45
C THR A 139 -0.28 -14.10 -28.97
N LEU A 140 -0.82 -15.25 -28.56
CA LEU A 140 -0.66 -15.72 -27.17
C LEU A 140 0.82 -15.92 -26.80
N LYS A 141 1.63 -16.38 -27.75
CA LYS A 141 3.08 -16.54 -27.58
C LYS A 141 3.74 -15.19 -27.28
N GLU A 142 3.48 -14.19 -28.11
CA GLU A 142 4.01 -12.84 -27.91
C GLU A 142 3.52 -12.20 -26.61
N LEU A 143 2.26 -12.43 -26.21
CA LEU A 143 1.74 -11.95 -24.93
C LEU A 143 2.52 -12.57 -23.76
N ASN A 144 2.77 -13.88 -23.78
CA ASN A 144 3.52 -14.55 -22.73
C ASN A 144 4.97 -14.06 -22.64
N GLU A 145 5.58 -13.72 -23.77
CA GLU A 145 6.93 -13.17 -23.84
C GLU A 145 6.99 -11.70 -23.37
N LYS A 146 6.03 -10.86 -23.77
CA LYS A 146 6.14 -9.40 -23.68
C LYS A 146 5.33 -8.76 -22.56
N LEU A 147 4.37 -9.45 -21.96
CA LEU A 147 3.42 -8.85 -21.03
C LEU A 147 3.28 -9.67 -19.74
N SER A 148 3.31 -9.00 -18.60
CA SER A 148 2.89 -9.56 -17.31
C SER A 148 1.63 -8.86 -16.82
N ILE A 149 0.79 -9.58 -16.09
CA ILE A 149 -0.36 -9.00 -15.40
C ILE A 149 -0.10 -9.00 -13.89
N ILE A 150 -0.26 -7.86 -13.22
CA ILE A 150 -0.35 -7.82 -11.76
C ILE A 150 -1.74 -8.37 -11.41
N SER A 151 -1.77 -9.60 -10.92
CA SER A 151 -3.02 -10.28 -10.58
C SER A 151 -3.43 -10.01 -9.14
N ARG A 152 -2.47 -9.82 -8.23
CA ARG A 152 -2.70 -9.57 -6.80
C ARG A 152 -1.70 -8.57 -6.27
N VAL A 153 -2.21 -7.64 -5.49
CA VAL A 153 -1.43 -6.81 -4.55
C VAL A 153 -2.17 -6.88 -3.24
N VAL A 154 -1.55 -7.48 -2.22
CA VAL A 154 -2.15 -7.63 -0.90
C VAL A 154 -1.18 -7.13 0.14
N VAL A 155 -1.69 -6.26 1.01
CA VAL A 155 -1.01 -5.79 2.21
C VAL A 155 -1.82 -6.25 3.40
N HIS A 156 -1.14 -6.85 4.37
CA HIS A 156 -1.74 -7.30 5.61
C HIS A 156 -2.48 -6.12 6.29
N PRO A 157 -3.70 -6.32 6.83
CA PRO A 157 -4.54 -5.24 7.33
C PRO A 157 -3.86 -4.27 8.29
N LYS A 158 -3.01 -4.79 9.20
CA LYS A 158 -2.17 -4.02 10.14
C LYS A 158 -1.42 -2.88 9.43
N TYR A 159 -0.83 -3.15 8.26
CA TYR A 159 0.08 -2.25 7.54
C TYR A 159 -0.55 -1.45 6.40
N ARG A 160 -1.88 -1.35 6.36
CA ARG A 160 -2.56 -0.57 5.32
C ARG A 160 -2.36 0.93 5.54
N THR A 161 -2.69 1.70 4.49
CA THR A 161 -2.71 3.18 4.46
C THR A 161 -1.37 3.93 4.65
N ILE A 162 -0.28 3.22 4.94
CA ILE A 162 1.09 3.77 5.00
C ILE A 162 1.86 3.72 3.67
N GLY A 163 1.22 3.28 2.57
CA GLY A 163 1.78 3.38 1.21
C GLY A 163 2.38 2.09 0.63
N LEU A 164 2.36 0.98 1.36
CA LEU A 164 3.01 -0.27 0.95
C LEU A 164 2.50 -0.87 -0.36
N GLY A 165 1.22 -0.70 -0.70
CA GLY A 165 0.70 -1.16 -1.99
C GLY A 165 1.34 -0.44 -3.18
N ALA A 166 1.60 0.86 -3.05
CA ALA A 166 2.32 1.63 -4.06
C ALA A 166 3.81 1.26 -4.09
N LYS A 167 4.43 1.06 -2.91
CA LYS A 167 5.82 0.58 -2.79
C LYS A 167 6.02 -0.76 -3.51
N LEU A 168 5.16 -1.74 -3.21
CA LEU A 168 5.16 -3.07 -3.85
C LEU A 168 5.14 -2.96 -5.37
N VAL A 169 4.20 -2.19 -5.93
CA VAL A 169 4.11 -2.01 -7.38
C VAL A 169 5.37 -1.30 -7.90
N LYS A 170 5.73 -0.14 -7.35
CA LYS A 170 6.81 0.71 -7.85
C LYS A 170 8.15 -0.01 -7.92
N GLU A 171 8.50 -0.74 -6.86
CA GLU A 171 9.80 -1.41 -6.76
C GLU A 171 9.88 -2.72 -7.54
N THR A 172 8.75 -3.40 -7.75
CA THR A 172 8.73 -4.69 -8.46
C THR A 172 8.38 -4.57 -9.94
N LEU A 173 7.78 -3.46 -10.38
CA LEU A 173 7.51 -3.17 -11.79
C LEU A 173 8.75 -3.39 -12.70
N PRO A 174 9.94 -2.83 -12.41
CA PRO A 174 11.11 -3.06 -13.25
C PRO A 174 11.63 -4.51 -13.16
N LEU A 175 11.25 -5.24 -12.11
CA LEU A 175 11.67 -6.63 -11.86
C LEU A 175 10.72 -7.67 -12.48
N ALA A 176 9.59 -7.24 -13.08
CA ALA A 176 8.60 -8.13 -13.68
C ALA A 176 9.17 -9.02 -14.80
N GLY A 177 10.25 -8.58 -15.46
CA GLY A 177 10.92 -9.34 -16.52
C GLY A 177 10.21 -9.28 -17.87
N THR A 178 9.30 -8.32 -18.06
CA THR A 178 8.61 -8.07 -19.33
C THR A 178 8.59 -6.59 -19.67
N PRO A 179 8.62 -6.22 -20.97
CA PRO A 179 8.57 -4.82 -21.40
C PRO A 179 7.26 -4.12 -21.03
N TYR A 180 6.17 -4.87 -20.87
CA TYR A 180 4.87 -4.34 -20.48
C TYR A 180 4.33 -5.02 -19.23
N VAL A 181 3.64 -4.24 -18.39
CA VAL A 181 2.88 -4.73 -17.24
C VAL A 181 1.49 -4.09 -17.27
N GLU A 182 0.44 -4.91 -17.16
CA GLU A 182 -0.94 -4.43 -17.01
C GLU A 182 -1.53 -4.83 -15.65
N MET A 183 -2.52 -4.07 -15.18
CA MET A 183 -3.21 -4.37 -13.92
C MET A 183 -4.70 -4.03 -14.00
N PRO A 184 -5.57 -5.01 -14.22
CA PRO A 184 -7.00 -4.87 -14.02
C PRO A 184 -7.32 -4.80 -12.52
N ALA A 185 -7.80 -3.66 -12.04
CA ALA A 185 -8.06 -3.46 -10.61
C ALA A 185 -9.38 -2.71 -10.36
N VAL A 186 -10.29 -3.35 -9.61
CA VAL A 186 -11.53 -2.69 -9.15
C VAL A 186 -11.21 -1.61 -8.12
N MET A 187 -10.27 -1.89 -7.21
CA MET A 187 -9.91 -0.97 -6.13
C MET A 187 -9.17 0.29 -6.62
N ALA A 188 -8.63 0.27 -7.84
CA ALA A 188 -7.96 1.43 -8.42
C ALA A 188 -8.90 2.64 -8.60
N ARG A 189 -10.22 2.41 -8.71
CA ARG A 189 -11.20 3.50 -8.76
C ARG A 189 -11.28 4.33 -7.49
N TYR A 190 -10.97 3.72 -6.34
CA TYR A 190 -11.05 4.38 -5.03
C TYR A 190 -9.69 4.82 -4.50
N ASN A 191 -8.63 4.12 -4.91
CA ASN A 191 -7.28 4.39 -4.46
C ASN A 191 -6.31 4.33 -5.64
N PRO A 192 -5.74 5.47 -6.07
CA PRO A 192 -4.82 5.55 -7.21
C PRO A 192 -3.41 5.10 -6.81
N PHE A 193 -3.28 3.94 -6.17
CA PHE A 193 -1.97 3.43 -5.72
C PHE A 193 -1.11 2.97 -6.91
N ALA A 194 -1.75 2.52 -7.99
CA ALA A 194 -1.08 2.13 -9.23
C ALA A 194 -0.43 3.32 -9.91
N GLU A 195 -1.20 4.42 -10.04
CA GLU A 195 -0.74 5.65 -10.66
C GLU A 195 0.37 6.31 -9.84
N ARG A 196 0.23 6.32 -8.52
CA ARG A 196 1.30 6.77 -7.61
C ARG A 196 2.58 5.92 -7.69
N ALA A 197 2.45 4.66 -8.14
CA ALA A 197 3.57 3.77 -8.38
C ALA A 197 4.17 3.90 -9.79
N GLY A 198 3.63 4.79 -10.64
CA GLY A 198 4.12 5.05 -12.00
C GLY A 198 3.35 4.34 -13.11
N MET A 199 2.27 3.61 -12.81
CA MET A 199 1.41 3.04 -13.85
C MET A 199 0.51 4.12 -14.47
N ARG A 200 0.10 3.94 -15.73
CA ARG A 200 -0.86 4.83 -16.39
C ARG A 200 -2.26 4.22 -16.36
N LYS A 201 -3.26 4.99 -15.88
CA LYS A 201 -4.67 4.61 -16.07
C LYS A 201 -5.01 4.64 -17.55
N ILE A 202 -5.50 3.52 -18.08
CA ILE A 202 -5.85 3.39 -19.51
C ILE A 202 -7.34 3.62 -19.72
N ILE A 203 -8.18 2.87 -19.00
CA ILE A 203 -9.62 2.94 -19.14
C ILE A 203 -10.28 2.43 -17.86
N GLU A 204 -11.50 2.91 -17.61
CA GLU A 204 -12.39 2.39 -16.57
C GLU A 204 -13.62 1.81 -17.26
N GLN A 205 -13.95 0.56 -16.94
CA GLN A 205 -15.14 -0.07 -17.49
C GLN A 205 -16.35 0.27 -16.60
N PRO A 206 -17.46 0.78 -17.17
CA PRO A 206 -18.68 0.96 -16.40
C PRO A 206 -19.19 -0.40 -15.89
N PRO A 207 -19.88 -0.44 -14.74
CA PRO A 207 -20.44 -1.69 -14.23
C PRO A 207 -21.38 -2.31 -15.28
N PRO A 208 -21.42 -3.65 -15.39
CA PRO A 208 -22.37 -4.34 -16.26
C PRO A 208 -23.80 -3.90 -15.94
N LYS A 209 -24.67 -3.82 -16.96
CA LYS A 209 -26.06 -3.38 -16.79
C LYS A 209 -26.84 -4.25 -15.78
N GLU A 210 -26.48 -5.52 -15.61
CA GLU A 210 -27.11 -6.38 -14.60
C GLU A 210 -26.78 -5.94 -13.15
N ALA A 211 -25.62 -5.34 -12.91
CA ALA A 211 -25.20 -4.88 -11.59
C ALA A 211 -25.86 -3.56 -11.16
N GLN A 212 -26.49 -2.83 -12.09
CA GLN A 212 -27.19 -1.56 -11.83
C GLN A 212 -28.62 -1.75 -11.31
N ARG A 213 -29.14 -2.99 -11.25
CA ARG A 213 -30.52 -3.29 -10.81
C ARG A 213 -30.67 -3.49 -9.29
N ILE A 214 -29.59 -3.38 -8.51
CA ILE A 214 -29.59 -3.68 -7.06
C ILE A 214 -29.19 -2.43 -6.23
N SER A 215 -29.23 -1.23 -6.81
CA SER A 215 -28.93 0.03 -6.11
C SER A 215 -30.15 0.92 -5.98
#